data_AF-A0A1I2D4S4-F1
#
_entry.id   AF-A0A1I2D4S4-F1
#
_cell.length_a   1.000
_cell.length_b   1.000
_cell.length_c   1.000
_cell.angle_alpha   90.00
_cell.angle_beta   90.00
_cell.angle_gamma   90.00
#
_symmetry.space_group_name_H-M   'P 1'
#
loop_
_entity.id
_entity.type
_entity.pdbx_description
1 polymer ?
#
loop_
_entity_poly.entity_id
_entity_poly.type
_entity_poly.pdbx_seq_one_letter_code
_entity_poly.pdbx_strand_id
1 'polypeptide(L)'
;MTAEKFRQTVIDAYSMLPGALDSEAGWVLQRKDSEMAERIMLHFVEQGVPALPIHDRFIIQLDRIVELQDVTKATFKEQFGQFPTVAIKTLWKQI
;
A
#
# COMPACT_ATOMS: atom_id res chain seq x y z
N MET A 1 -26.37 5.88 -6.53
CA MET A 1 -25.30 6.50 -7.36
C MET A 1 -25.02 5.54 -8.50
N THR A 2 -25.07 5.98 -9.76
CA THR A 2 -24.72 5.14 -10.92
C THR A 2 -23.20 5.11 -11.11
N ALA A 3 -22.68 4.09 -11.81
CA ALA A 3 -21.26 3.98 -12.12
C ALA A 3 -20.75 5.21 -12.91
N GLU A 4 -21.56 5.71 -13.83
CA GLU A 4 -21.28 6.93 -14.59
C GLU A 4 -21.17 8.17 -13.68
N LYS A 5 -22.13 8.35 -12.77
CA LYS A 5 -22.11 9.48 -11.81
C LYS A 5 -20.89 9.41 -10.89
N PHE A 6 -20.51 8.20 -10.47
CA PHE A 6 -19.29 7.97 -9.70
C PHE A 6 -18.05 8.35 -10.51
N ARG A 7 -17.93 7.86 -11.75
CA ARG A 7 -16.81 8.17 -12.66
C ARG A 7 -16.67 9.67 -12.87
N GLN A 8 -17.77 10.37 -13.13
CA GLN A 8 -17.74 11.82 -13.30
C GLN A 8 -17.28 12.54 -12.03
N THR A 9 -17.77 12.12 -10.85
CA THR A 9 -17.34 12.68 -9.56
C THR A 9 -15.83 12.52 -9.33
N VAL A 10 -15.26 11.37 -9.72
CA VAL A 10 -13.81 11.12 -9.63
C VAL A 10 -13.03 12.03 -10.60
N ILE A 11 -13.49 12.16 -11.84
CA ILE A 11 -12.87 13.02 -12.85
C ILE A 11 -12.86 14.49 -12.40
N ASP A 12 -13.99 14.97 -11.87
CA ASP A 12 -14.15 16.36 -11.42
C ASP A 12 -13.22 16.68 -10.24
N ALA A 13 -13.02 15.73 -9.32
CA ALA A 13 -12.11 15.88 -8.19
C ALA A 13 -10.63 15.74 -8.57
N TYR A 14 -10.32 14.98 -9.61
CA TYR A 14 -8.96 14.60 -10.00
C TYR A 14 -8.75 14.76 -11.50
N SER A 15 -8.53 16.00 -11.93
CA SER A 15 -8.38 16.39 -13.34
C SER A 15 -7.22 15.72 -14.08
N MET A 16 -6.27 15.10 -13.37
CA MET A 16 -5.16 14.33 -13.94
C MET A 16 -5.53 12.89 -14.35
N LEU A 17 -6.66 12.36 -13.87
CA LEU A 17 -7.07 10.96 -14.10
C LEU A 17 -7.80 10.64 -15.42
N PRO A 18 -8.42 11.58 -16.19
CA PRO A 18 -9.21 11.21 -17.38
C PRO A 18 -8.48 10.34 -18.39
N GLY A 19 -7.17 10.56 -18.61
CA GLY A 19 -6.36 9.73 -19.50
C GLY A 19 -5.92 8.38 -18.92
N ALA A 20 -6.10 8.17 -17.62
CA ALA A 20 -5.68 6.97 -16.90
C ALA A 20 -6.83 5.99 -16.58
N LEU A 21 -8.08 6.47 -16.45
CA LEU A 21 -9.22 5.67 -15.96
C LEU A 21 -9.60 4.49 -16.86
N ASP A 22 -9.38 4.61 -18.17
CA ASP A 22 -9.65 3.55 -19.15
C ASP A 22 -8.36 2.93 -19.70
N SER A 23 -7.25 3.11 -18.97
CA SER A 23 -5.93 2.57 -19.31
C SER A 23 -5.56 1.39 -18.42
N GLU A 24 -4.49 0.67 -18.78
CA GLU A 24 -3.94 -0.41 -17.96
C GLU A 24 -3.23 0.10 -16.69
N ALA A 25 -3.07 1.42 -16.51
CA ALA A 25 -2.30 1.99 -15.41
C ALA A 25 -2.78 1.50 -14.03
N GLY A 26 -4.10 1.38 -13.83
CA GLY A 26 -4.66 0.86 -12.58
C GLY A 26 -4.24 -0.58 -12.29
N TRP A 27 -4.32 -1.46 -13.29
CA TRP A 27 -3.92 -2.87 -13.18
C TRP A 27 -2.41 -3.00 -12.91
N VAL A 28 -1.59 -2.22 -13.63
CA VAL A 28 -0.15 -2.20 -13.44
C VAL A 28 0.23 -1.72 -12.04
N LEU A 29 -0.45 -0.68 -11.53
CA LEU A 29 -0.21 -0.17 -10.18
C LEU A 29 -0.64 -1.18 -9.10
N GLN A 30 -1.79 -1.83 -9.24
CA GLN A 30 -2.26 -2.85 -8.29
C GLN A 30 -1.33 -4.06 -8.25
N ARG A 31 -0.77 -4.47 -9.41
CA ARG A 31 0.23 -5.52 -9.46
C ARG A 31 1.50 -5.12 -8.73
N LYS A 32 2.01 -3.91 -8.98
CA LYS A 32 3.22 -3.38 -8.32
C LYS A 32 3.04 -3.29 -6.80
N ASP A 33 1.86 -2.88 -6.33
CA ASP A 33 1.49 -2.85 -4.91
C ASP A 33 1.52 -4.26 -4.30
N SER A 34 0.92 -5.24 -4.99
CA SER A 34 0.91 -6.64 -4.54
C SER A 34 2.31 -7.26 -4.50
N GLU A 35 3.15 -6.99 -5.51
CA GLU A 35 4.56 -7.45 -5.56
C GLU A 35 5.38 -6.86 -4.41
N MET A 36 5.19 -5.57 -4.10
CA MET A 36 5.83 -4.92 -2.95
C MET A 36 5.37 -5.55 -1.64
N ALA A 37 4.06 -5.80 -1.51
CA ALA A 37 3.50 -6.38 -0.30
C ALA A 37 4.03 -7.80 -0.05
N GLU A 38 4.11 -8.62 -1.10
CA GLU A 38 4.69 -9.97 -1.05
C GLU A 38 6.15 -9.95 -0.58
N ARG A 39 7.00 -9.06 -1.13
CA ARG A 39 8.40 -8.94 -0.70
C ARG A 39 8.53 -8.62 0.78
N ILE A 40 7.70 -7.70 1.28
CA ILE A 40 7.66 -7.35 2.71
C ILE A 40 7.23 -8.57 3.53
N MET A 41 6.23 -9.34 3.08
CA MET A 41 5.80 -10.56 3.78
C MET A 41 6.91 -11.60 3.84
N LEU A 42 7.61 -11.84 2.72
CA LEU A 42 8.69 -12.84 2.64
C LEU A 42 9.81 -12.53 3.64
N HIS A 43 10.19 -11.26 3.78
CA HIS A 43 11.17 -10.80 4.78
C HIS A 43 10.80 -11.21 6.22
N PHE A 44 9.52 -11.16 6.58
CA PHE A 44 9.05 -11.55 7.91
C PHE A 44 8.81 -13.06 8.05
N VAL A 45 8.39 -13.72 6.97
CA VAL A 45 8.20 -15.18 6.94
C VAL A 45 9.50 -15.93 7.20
N GLU A 46 10.63 -15.45 6.66
CA GLU A 46 11.96 -16.01 6.93
C GLU A 46 12.35 -15.98 8.42
N GLN A 47 11.73 -15.08 9.19
CA GLN A 47 11.93 -14.92 10.64
C GLN A 47 10.84 -15.61 11.48
N GLY A 48 9.89 -16.29 10.85
CA GLY A 48 8.74 -16.89 11.53
C GLY A 48 7.73 -15.85 12.08
N VAL A 49 7.77 -14.61 11.56
CA VAL A 49 6.86 -13.53 11.97
C VAL A 49 5.72 -13.41 10.95
N PRO A 50 4.45 -13.52 11.36
CA PRO A 50 3.34 -13.28 10.45
C PRO A 50 3.14 -11.78 10.22
N ALA A 51 3.20 -11.36 8.96
CA ALA A 51 2.79 -10.03 8.49
C ALA A 51 1.61 -10.17 7.52
N LEU A 52 0.44 -9.62 7.87
CA LEU A 52 -0.79 -9.75 7.08
C LEU A 52 -1.02 -8.47 6.27
N PRO A 53 -0.98 -8.51 4.93
CA PRO A 53 -1.23 -7.35 4.09
C PRO A 53 -2.73 -7.04 3.98
N ILE A 54 -3.06 -5.76 3.96
CA ILE A 54 -4.36 -5.20 3.59
C ILE A 54 -4.06 -4.03 2.65
N HIS A 55 -3.95 -4.32 1.35
CA HIS A 55 -3.42 -3.37 0.36
C HIS A 55 -2.07 -2.78 0.82
N ASP A 56 -2.02 -1.46 0.98
CA ASP A 56 -0.86 -0.67 1.38
C ASP A 56 -0.57 -0.72 2.90
N ARG A 57 -1.32 -1.53 3.67
CA ARG A 57 -1.18 -1.64 5.13
C ARG A 57 -0.81 -3.05 5.54
N PHE A 58 -0.22 -3.14 6.73
CA PHE A 58 0.13 -4.40 7.35
C PHE A 58 -0.38 -4.50 8.78
N ILE A 59 -0.83 -5.69 9.16
CA ILE A 59 -1.01 -6.09 10.54
C ILE A 59 0.19 -6.94 10.92
N ILE A 60 0.89 -6.54 11.98
CA ILE A 60 2.09 -7.22 12.49
C ILE A 60 2.18 -7.07 14.02
N GLN A 61 3.03 -7.87 14.64
CA GLN A 61 3.38 -7.74 16.06
C GLN A 61 3.99 -6.36 16.36
N LEU A 62 3.59 -5.77 17.49
CA LEU A 62 3.93 -4.39 17.86
C LEU A 62 5.45 -4.15 17.91
N ASP A 63 6.21 -5.12 18.38
CA ASP A 63 7.67 -5.09 18.51
C ASP A 63 8.40 -5.23 17.18
N ARG A 64 7.69 -5.46 16.06
CA ARG A 64 8.23 -5.50 14.70
C ARG A 64 7.88 -4.27 13.86
N ILE A 65 7.20 -3.28 14.43
CA ILE A 65 6.74 -2.10 13.69
C ILE A 65 7.90 -1.31 13.08
N VAL A 66 9.01 -1.12 13.82
CA VAL A 66 10.17 -0.36 13.32
C VAL A 66 10.79 -1.07 12.11
N GLU A 67 10.99 -2.38 12.23
CA GLU A 67 11.50 -3.19 11.13
C GLU A 67 10.55 -3.16 9.92
N LEU A 68 9.24 -3.26 10.15
CA LEU A 68 8.24 -3.16 9.07
C LEU A 68 8.35 -1.82 8.36
N GLN A 69 8.53 -0.71 9.08
CA GLN A 69 8.72 0.60 8.47
C GLN A 69 9.99 0.65 7.62
N ASP A 70 11.08 0.10 8.11
CA ASP A 70 12.37 0.14 7.41
C ASP A 70 12.35 -0.72 6.15
N VAL A 71 11.80 -1.94 6.23
CA VAL A 71 11.63 -2.84 5.09
C VAL A 71 10.66 -2.22 4.07
N THR A 72 9.54 -1.65 4.51
CA THR A 72 8.59 -0.97 3.61
C THR A 72 9.25 0.19 2.86
N LYS A 73 10.02 1.04 3.58
CA LYS A 73 10.74 2.16 2.95
C LYS A 73 11.81 1.68 1.98
N ALA A 74 12.54 0.62 2.33
CA ALA A 74 13.58 0.05 1.49
C ALA A 74 12.99 -0.51 0.18
N THR A 75 11.94 -1.33 0.28
CA THR A 75 11.27 -1.91 -0.90
C THR A 75 10.66 -0.84 -1.79
N PHE A 76 10.01 0.18 -1.20
CA PHE A 76 9.44 1.29 -1.98
C PHE A 76 10.54 2.11 -2.68
N LYS A 77 11.67 2.37 -2.01
CA LYS A 77 12.81 3.08 -2.59
C LYS A 77 13.43 2.29 -3.74
N GLU A 78 13.58 0.98 -3.59
CA GLU A 78 14.10 0.12 -4.65
C GLU A 78 13.21 0.16 -5.90
N GLN A 79 11.89 0.10 -5.71
CA GLN A 79 10.94 -0.01 -6.81
C GLN A 79 10.61 1.33 -7.48
N PHE A 80 10.63 2.44 -6.73
CA PHE A 80 10.16 3.75 -7.21
C PHE A 80 11.18 4.88 -7.08
N GLY A 81 12.35 4.63 -6.48
CA GLY A 81 13.40 5.65 -6.29
C GLY A 81 13.03 6.75 -5.28
N GLN A 82 11.97 6.56 -4.49
CA GLN A 82 11.41 7.56 -3.58
C GLN A 82 11.32 7.03 -2.15
N PHE A 83 11.22 7.92 -1.17
CA PHE A 83 10.99 7.55 0.22
C PHE A 83 9.54 7.81 0.61
N PRO A 84 8.77 6.78 1.02
CA PRO A 84 7.40 6.97 1.44
C PRO A 84 7.33 7.45 2.91
N THR A 85 6.24 8.14 3.24
CA THR A 85 5.86 8.38 4.64
C THR A 85 5.06 7.19 5.15
N VAL A 86 5.58 6.47 6.14
CA VAL A 86 4.90 5.29 6.72
C VAL A 86 4.29 5.66 8.08
N ALA A 87 2.97 5.80 8.12
CA ALA A 87 2.22 6.11 9.34
C ALA A 87 1.96 4.84 10.17
N ILE A 88 2.20 4.93 11.48
CA ILE A 88 1.85 3.87 12.43
C ILE A 88 0.50 4.21 13.06
N LYS A 89 -0.42 3.26 13.03
CA LYS A 89 -1.65 3.30 13.82
C LYS A 89 -1.65 2.15 14.81
N THR A 90 -1.50 2.47 16.08
CA THR A 90 -1.70 1.52 17.18
C THR A 90 -3.20 1.41 17.47
N LEU A 91 -3.77 0.22 17.28
CA LEU A 91 -5.15 -0.08 17.66
C LEU A 91 -5.22 -0.41 19.16
N TRP A 92 -4.97 0.59 20.00
CA TRP A 92 -5.29 0.49 21.42
C TRP A 92 -6.25 1.62 21.75
N LYS A 93 -7.55 1.29 21.89
CA LYS A 93 -8.39 2.07 22.80
C LYS A 93 -7.88 1.73 24.19
N GLN A 94 -7.51 2.77 24.94
CA GLN A 94 -7.32 2.66 26.38
C GLN A 94 -8.54 1.93 26.96
N ILE A 95 -8.32 0.73 27.48
CA ILE A 95 -9.30 0.00 28.29
C ILE A 95 -9.41 0.73 29.62
#